data_AF-A0A1F8RQ02-F1
#
_entry.id   AF-A0A1F8RQ02-F1
#
_cell.length_a   1.000
_cell.length_b   1.000
_cell.length_c   1.000
_cell.angle_alpha   90.00
_cell.angle_beta   90.00
_cell.angle_gamma   90.00
#
_symmetry.space_group_name_H-M   'P 1'
#
loop_
_entity.id
_entity.type
_entity.pdbx_description
1 polymer ?
#
loop_
_entity_poly.entity_id
_entity_poly.type
_entity_poly.pdbx_seq_one_letter_code
_entity_poly.pdbx_strand_id
1 'polypeptide(L)'
;MADIATTLGPAARSTSQERSLGSLRLDWVVTILSLWMIAGIHLDAWAHHQFDVETFFTPWHGVLYSGFLALAAVLAGTLARNLRKGYAWRRAVPAGYELALLGVAIFMGGGVGDMLWHTLFGIEVNIEALLSPTHLMLALGGALIVTGPIRAAWARAESSWKALLPALLSLALLLSVLTFFTSYANPLSDAALAQGQRPNTDDEWFLTQGVGVAGILIQAALMMGVILLAVRRWARPEGRLPFGSLTVMLTLSTLLTVSVHEDW
;
A
#
# COMPACT_ATOMS: atom_id res chain seq x y z
N MET A 1 55.83 22.25 -45.25
CA MET A 1 55.91 21.19 -44.24
C MET A 1 54.57 21.15 -43.52
N ALA A 2 54.03 19.95 -43.35
CA ALA A 2 52.60 19.65 -43.30
C ALA A 2 51.83 20.15 -42.06
N ASP A 3 50.60 20.60 -42.32
CA ASP A 3 49.52 20.86 -41.35
C ASP A 3 49.03 19.53 -40.75
N ILE A 4 49.09 19.40 -39.43
CA ILE A 4 48.53 18.25 -38.71
C ILE A 4 47.09 18.62 -38.31
N ALA A 5 46.14 18.31 -39.20
CA ALA A 5 44.73 18.31 -38.88
C ALA A 5 44.38 17.05 -38.07
N THR A 6 44.39 17.17 -36.75
CA THR A 6 43.90 16.13 -35.83
C THR A 6 42.39 15.96 -36.04
N THR A 7 42.00 14.91 -36.75
CA THR A 7 40.61 14.48 -36.88
C THR A 7 40.16 13.87 -35.55
N LEU A 8 39.55 14.69 -34.69
CA LEU A 8 38.79 14.20 -33.55
C LEU A 8 37.58 13.43 -34.10
N GLY A 9 37.64 12.10 -34.00
CA GLY A 9 36.50 11.23 -34.28
C GLY A 9 35.28 11.62 -33.44
N PRO A 10 34.05 11.30 -33.88
CA PRO A 10 32.85 11.67 -33.15
C PRO A 10 32.93 11.08 -31.74
N ALA A 11 33.02 11.96 -30.75
CA ALA A 11 32.96 11.61 -29.35
C ALA A 11 31.77 10.66 -29.15
N ALA A 12 32.04 9.46 -28.67
CA ALA A 12 31.01 8.52 -28.27
C ALA A 12 30.07 9.27 -27.32
N ARG A 13 28.84 9.54 -27.79
CA ARG A 13 27.79 10.07 -26.92
C ARG A 13 27.57 9.03 -25.84
N SER A 14 28.20 9.20 -24.68
CA SER A 14 27.71 8.59 -23.46
C SER A 14 26.35 9.24 -23.24
N THR A 15 25.30 8.62 -23.77
CA THR A 15 23.94 9.02 -23.46
C THR A 15 23.80 8.77 -21.96
N SER A 16 23.95 9.84 -21.19
CA SER A 16 23.50 9.92 -19.81
C SER A 16 21.99 9.78 -19.84
N GLN A 17 21.47 8.58 -20.13
CA GLN A 17 20.04 8.38 -20.26
C GLN A 17 19.40 8.83 -18.95
N GLU A 18 18.58 9.87 -19.07
CA GLU A 18 17.76 10.37 -17.98
C GLU A 18 16.94 9.23 -17.42
N ARG A 19 16.67 9.29 -16.13
CA ARG A 19 15.93 8.26 -15.41
C ARG A 19 14.57 8.00 -16.07
N SER A 20 14.12 6.73 -16.13
CA SER A 20 12.75 6.44 -16.55
C SER A 20 11.76 7.11 -15.58
N LEU A 21 10.93 8.04 -16.05
CA LEU A 21 9.93 8.75 -15.22
C LEU A 21 8.62 7.96 -15.02
N GLY A 22 8.46 6.83 -15.70
CA GLY A 22 7.20 6.08 -15.71
C GLY A 22 6.15 6.73 -16.60
N SER A 23 4.89 6.32 -16.45
CA SER A 23 3.77 6.87 -17.22
C SER A 23 2.49 6.83 -16.40
N LEU A 24 1.56 7.74 -16.69
CA LEU A 24 0.24 7.72 -16.05
C LEU A 24 -0.52 6.39 -16.27
N ARG A 25 -0.27 5.72 -17.41
CA ARG A 25 -0.83 4.38 -17.66
C ARG A 25 -0.31 3.34 -16.68
N LEU A 26 0.99 3.37 -16.38
CA LEU A 26 1.58 2.47 -15.38
C LEU A 26 0.97 2.75 -14.01
N ASP A 27 0.79 4.02 -13.64
CA ASP A 27 0.20 4.39 -12.36
C ASP A 27 -1.22 3.86 -12.21
N TRP A 28 -2.05 3.99 -13.24
CA TRP A 28 -3.39 3.39 -13.25
C TRP A 28 -3.37 1.87 -13.11
N VAL A 29 -2.52 1.19 -13.88
CA VAL A 29 -2.41 -0.28 -13.81
C VAL A 29 -1.99 -0.71 -12.41
N VAL A 30 -0.97 -0.07 -11.83
CA VAL A 30 -0.51 -0.43 -10.48
C VAL A 30 -1.56 -0.11 -9.43
N THR A 31 -2.26 1.02 -9.52
CA THR A 31 -3.35 1.35 -8.59
C THR A 31 -4.50 0.36 -8.66
N ILE A 32 -4.91 -0.07 -9.86
CA ILE A 32 -6.00 -1.06 -10.03
C ILE A 32 -5.58 -2.43 -9.47
N LEU A 33 -4.37 -2.88 -9.77
CA LEU A 33 -3.86 -4.15 -9.24
C LEU A 33 -3.61 -4.08 -7.73
N SER A 34 -3.24 -2.91 -7.21
CA SER A 34 -3.17 -2.64 -5.77
C SER A 34 -4.54 -2.75 -5.13
N LEU A 35 -5.57 -2.16 -5.74
CA LEU A 35 -6.95 -2.28 -5.25
C LEU A 35 -7.41 -3.74 -5.24
N TRP A 36 -7.13 -4.51 -6.30
CA TRP A 36 -7.41 -5.96 -6.32
C TRP A 36 -6.73 -6.65 -5.14
N MET A 37 -5.41 -6.48 -5.00
CA MET A 37 -4.65 -7.08 -3.90
C MET A 37 -5.24 -6.73 -2.53
N ILE A 38 -5.49 -5.45 -2.25
CA ILE A 38 -6.03 -4.98 -0.95
C ILE A 38 -7.47 -5.44 -0.73
N ALA A 39 -8.32 -5.45 -1.75
CA ALA A 39 -9.66 -6.02 -1.66
C ALA A 39 -9.59 -7.53 -1.36
N GLY A 40 -8.60 -8.24 -1.89
CA GLY A 40 -8.31 -9.63 -1.53
C GLY A 40 -7.98 -9.82 -0.05
N ILE A 41 -7.19 -8.93 0.55
CA ILE A 41 -6.91 -8.94 2.00
C ILE A 41 -8.20 -8.79 2.81
N HIS A 42 -9.05 -7.82 2.45
CA HIS A 42 -10.30 -7.57 3.16
C HIS A 42 -11.28 -8.73 3.00
N LEU A 43 -11.34 -9.31 1.81
CA LEU A 43 -12.15 -10.47 1.52
C LEU A 43 -11.70 -11.71 2.30
N ASP A 44 -10.38 -11.91 2.44
CA ASP A 44 -9.81 -13.00 3.23
C ASP A 44 -10.09 -12.82 4.72
N ALA A 45 -9.92 -11.61 5.25
CA ALA A 45 -10.28 -11.28 6.62
C ALA A 45 -11.77 -11.51 6.92
N TRP A 46 -12.65 -11.10 5.99
CA TRP A 46 -14.08 -11.41 6.08
C TRP A 46 -14.33 -12.92 6.13
N ALA A 47 -13.65 -13.70 5.29
CA ALA A 47 -13.80 -15.15 5.29
C ALA A 47 -13.37 -15.81 6.61
N HIS A 48 -12.30 -15.33 7.24
CA HIS A 48 -11.87 -15.77 8.57
C HIS A 48 -12.90 -15.49 9.68
N HIS A 49 -13.81 -14.52 9.49
CA HIS A 49 -14.91 -14.28 10.42
C HIS A 49 -16.15 -15.15 10.13
N GLN A 50 -16.35 -15.55 8.88
CA GLN A 50 -17.55 -16.29 8.46
C GLN A 50 -17.38 -17.80 8.44
N PHE A 51 -16.14 -18.28 8.32
CA PHE A 51 -15.83 -19.69 8.14
C PHE A 51 -14.66 -20.12 9.04
N ASP A 52 -14.66 -21.39 9.43
CA ASP A 52 -13.50 -22.03 10.03
C ASP A 52 -12.43 -22.28 8.96
N VAL A 53 -11.56 -21.29 8.78
CA VAL A 53 -10.42 -21.36 7.85
C VAL A 53 -9.29 -22.14 8.53
N GLU A 54 -9.14 -23.41 8.17
CA GLU A 54 -8.13 -24.31 8.77
C GLU A 54 -6.86 -24.48 7.92
N THR A 55 -6.79 -23.87 6.73
CA THR A 55 -5.64 -24.05 5.82
C THR A 55 -5.26 -22.76 5.12
N PHE A 56 -4.00 -22.65 4.70
CA PHE A 56 -3.50 -21.52 3.92
C PHE A 56 -4.10 -21.44 2.50
N PHE A 57 -4.35 -22.58 1.85
CA PHE A 57 -4.80 -22.60 0.46
C PHE A 57 -6.32 -22.43 0.38
N THR A 58 -6.77 -21.18 0.48
CA THR A 58 -8.18 -20.81 0.33
C THR A 58 -8.45 -20.07 -0.99
N PRO A 59 -9.72 -20.04 -1.47
CA PRO A 59 -10.09 -19.19 -2.60
C PRO A 59 -9.77 -17.71 -2.36
N TRP A 60 -9.88 -17.23 -1.12
CA TRP A 60 -9.67 -15.83 -0.75
C TRP A 60 -8.19 -15.44 -0.75
N HIS A 61 -7.31 -16.29 -0.22
CA HIS A 61 -5.86 -16.22 -0.48
C HIS A 61 -5.56 -16.24 -1.98
N GLY A 62 -6.28 -17.07 -2.76
CA GLY A 62 -6.19 -17.08 -4.22
C GLY A 62 -6.46 -15.71 -4.85
N VAL A 63 -7.48 -14.98 -4.39
CA VAL A 63 -7.80 -13.61 -4.85
C VAL A 63 -6.68 -12.64 -4.48
N LEU A 64 -6.20 -12.67 -3.24
CA LEU A 64 -5.09 -11.83 -2.76
C LEU A 64 -3.81 -12.06 -3.58
N TYR A 65 -3.33 -13.31 -3.62
CA TYR A 65 -2.05 -13.65 -4.25
C TYR A 65 -2.10 -13.52 -5.77
N SER A 66 -3.24 -13.74 -6.43
CA SER A 66 -3.38 -13.48 -7.87
C SER A 66 -3.26 -11.97 -8.20
N GLY A 67 -3.87 -11.10 -7.39
CA GLY A 67 -3.70 -9.65 -7.51
C GLY A 67 -2.24 -9.22 -7.31
N PHE A 68 -1.58 -9.78 -6.29
CA PHE A 68 -0.15 -9.56 -6.04
C PHE A 68 0.73 -10.02 -7.21
N LEU A 69 0.53 -11.24 -7.72
CA LEU A 69 1.32 -11.80 -8.82
C LEU A 69 1.16 -10.99 -10.11
N ALA A 70 -0.06 -10.55 -10.42
CA ALA A 70 -0.31 -9.67 -11.57
C ALA A 70 0.45 -8.34 -11.42
N LEU A 71 0.42 -7.74 -10.22
CA LEU A 71 1.16 -6.50 -9.92
C LEU A 71 2.67 -6.70 -10.06
N ALA A 72 3.21 -7.74 -9.44
CA ALA A 72 4.63 -8.08 -9.49
C ALA A 72 5.08 -8.29 -10.94
N ALA A 73 4.28 -8.99 -11.76
CA ALA A 73 4.56 -9.20 -13.18
C ALA A 73 4.60 -7.89 -13.97
N VAL A 74 3.69 -6.94 -13.71
CA VAL A 74 3.71 -5.61 -14.35
C VAL A 74 4.98 -4.85 -14.00
N LEU A 75 5.37 -4.81 -12.72
CA LEU A 75 6.57 -4.09 -12.30
C LEU A 75 7.86 -4.75 -12.83
N ALA A 76 7.97 -6.07 -12.74
CA ALA A 76 9.10 -6.83 -13.27
C ALA A 76 9.18 -6.71 -14.81
N GLY A 77 8.06 -6.81 -15.51
CA GLY A 77 7.97 -6.61 -16.95
C GLY A 77 8.35 -5.19 -17.37
N THR A 78 7.96 -4.18 -16.60
CA THR A 78 8.38 -2.79 -16.83
C THR A 78 9.89 -2.62 -16.68
N LEU A 79 10.46 -3.17 -15.60
CA LEU A 79 11.90 -3.17 -15.37
C LEU A 79 12.64 -3.88 -16.50
N ALA A 80 12.22 -5.10 -16.87
CA ALA A 80 12.82 -5.88 -17.96
C ALA A 80 12.75 -5.14 -19.30
N ARG A 81 11.61 -4.50 -19.60
CA ARG A 81 11.46 -3.68 -20.82
C ARG A 81 12.43 -2.51 -20.84
N ASN A 82 12.62 -1.83 -19.71
CA ASN A 82 13.55 -0.70 -19.63
C ASN A 82 15.01 -1.16 -19.72
N LEU A 83 15.37 -2.30 -19.11
CA LEU A 83 16.71 -2.89 -19.29
C LEU A 83 16.97 -3.24 -20.77
N ARG A 84 15.99 -3.83 -21.48
CA ARG A 84 16.09 -4.13 -22.92
C ARG A 84 16.23 -2.88 -23.80
N LYS A 85 15.79 -1.72 -23.32
CA LYS A 85 15.97 -0.42 -23.99
C LYS A 85 17.35 0.21 -23.71
N GLY A 86 18.20 -0.44 -22.91
CA GLY A 86 19.56 0.02 -22.59
C GLY A 86 19.67 0.92 -21.35
N TYR A 87 18.62 1.05 -20.54
CA TYR A 87 18.73 1.78 -19.27
C TYR A 87 19.64 1.00 -18.31
N ALA A 88 20.56 1.72 -17.64
CA ALA A 88 21.32 1.15 -16.52
C ALA A 88 20.36 0.68 -15.41
N TRP A 89 20.68 -0.43 -14.72
CA TRP A 89 19.83 -1.04 -13.68
C TRP A 89 19.21 -0.03 -12.70
N ARG A 90 20.04 0.84 -12.12
CA ARG A 90 19.61 1.87 -11.15
C ARG A 90 18.60 2.88 -11.73
N ARG A 91 18.57 3.05 -13.05
CA ARG A 91 17.70 4.00 -13.77
C ARG A 91 16.57 3.33 -14.54
N ALA A 92 16.60 2.00 -14.64
CA ALA A 92 15.60 1.21 -15.35
C ALA A 92 14.28 1.13 -14.57
N VAL A 93 14.33 1.24 -13.24
CA VAL A 93 13.12 1.36 -12.41
C VAL A 93 12.50 2.75 -12.60
N PRO A 94 11.21 2.84 -12.99
CA PRO A 94 10.51 4.12 -13.04
C PRO A 94 10.60 4.90 -11.72
N ALA A 95 10.82 6.20 -11.80
CA ALA A 95 10.87 7.07 -10.62
C ALA A 95 9.59 6.93 -9.77
N GLY A 96 9.75 6.66 -8.48
CA GLY A 96 8.68 6.41 -7.52
C GLY A 96 8.39 4.93 -7.23
N TYR A 97 8.83 4.02 -8.10
CA TYR A 97 8.57 2.58 -7.99
C TYR A 97 9.69 1.75 -7.36
N GLU A 98 10.79 2.37 -6.93
CA GLU A 98 11.92 1.67 -6.31
C GLU A 98 11.51 0.95 -5.03
N LEU A 99 10.80 1.67 -4.15
CA LEU A 99 10.27 1.09 -2.93
C LEU A 99 9.14 0.09 -3.22
N ALA A 100 8.40 0.25 -4.32
CA ALA A 100 7.39 -0.74 -4.71
C ALA A 100 8.03 -2.06 -5.12
N LEU A 101 9.15 -2.05 -5.84
CA LEU A 101 9.92 -3.27 -6.15
C LEU A 101 10.52 -3.92 -4.90
N LEU A 102 11.04 -3.13 -3.96
CA LEU A 102 11.45 -3.65 -2.65
C LEU A 102 10.25 -4.27 -1.92
N GLY A 103 9.10 -3.59 -1.95
CA GLY A 103 7.85 -4.08 -1.39
C GLY A 103 7.41 -5.42 -2.00
N VAL A 104 7.58 -5.63 -3.32
CA VAL A 104 7.32 -6.93 -3.96
C VAL A 104 8.20 -8.03 -3.37
N ALA A 105 9.49 -7.77 -3.16
CA ALA A 105 10.39 -8.76 -2.56
C ALA A 105 10.02 -9.06 -1.09
N ILE A 106 9.70 -8.03 -0.31
CA ILE A 106 9.26 -8.18 1.08
C ILE A 106 7.93 -8.92 1.15
N PHE A 107 6.94 -8.57 0.32
CA PHE A 107 5.64 -9.23 0.30
C PHE A 107 5.76 -10.69 -0.13
N MET A 108 6.60 -10.99 -1.13
CA MET A 108 6.87 -12.38 -1.55
C MET A 108 7.51 -13.19 -0.42
N GLY A 109 8.50 -12.62 0.28
CA GLY A 109 9.12 -13.26 1.43
C GLY A 109 8.13 -13.45 2.59
N GLY A 110 7.28 -12.44 2.84
CA GLY A 110 6.19 -12.48 3.80
C GLY A 110 5.23 -13.62 3.51
N GLY A 111 4.71 -13.72 2.28
CA GLY A 111 3.71 -14.73 1.92
C GLY A 111 4.25 -16.17 1.89
N VAL A 112 5.50 -16.36 1.48
CA VAL A 112 6.15 -17.68 1.63
C VAL A 112 6.38 -18.00 3.11
N GLY A 113 6.83 -17.03 3.89
CA GLY A 113 6.98 -17.17 5.34
C GLY A 113 5.66 -17.51 6.02
N ASP A 114 4.58 -16.86 5.60
CA ASP A 114 3.21 -17.03 6.09
C ASP A 114 2.70 -18.44 5.81
N MET A 115 2.82 -18.90 4.56
CA MET A 115 2.50 -20.28 4.19
C MET A 115 3.26 -21.30 5.07
N LEU A 116 4.56 -21.08 5.26
CA LEU A 116 5.38 -21.96 6.09
C LEU A 116 4.96 -21.91 7.56
N TRP A 117 4.65 -20.71 8.07
CA TRP A 117 4.18 -20.50 9.43
C TRP A 117 2.89 -21.28 9.68
N HIS A 118 1.90 -21.12 8.80
CA HIS A 118 0.64 -21.84 8.87
C HIS A 118 0.79 -23.35 8.79
N THR A 119 1.78 -23.84 8.02
CA THR A 119 2.05 -25.28 7.91
C THR A 119 2.71 -25.85 9.17
N LEU A 120 3.54 -25.06 9.86
CA LEU A 120 4.35 -25.52 11.00
C LEU A 120 3.68 -25.28 12.36
N PHE A 121 2.95 -24.17 12.50
CA PHE A 121 2.44 -23.67 13.77
C PHE A 121 0.91 -23.53 13.81
N GLY A 122 0.23 -23.70 12.67
CA GLY A 122 -1.22 -23.54 12.54
C GLY A 122 -1.64 -22.11 12.17
N ILE A 123 -2.95 -21.87 12.12
CA ILE A 123 -3.53 -20.58 11.77
C ILE A 123 -3.65 -19.69 13.03
N GLU A 124 -3.12 -18.47 12.96
CA GLU A 124 -3.26 -17.49 14.04
C GLU A 124 -4.72 -17.08 14.25
N VAL A 125 -5.08 -16.79 15.50
CA VAL A 125 -6.43 -16.37 15.90
C VAL A 125 -6.39 -15.03 16.65
N ASN A 126 -7.49 -14.28 16.62
CA ASN A 126 -7.61 -12.97 17.28
C ASN A 126 -6.56 -11.96 16.79
N ILE A 127 -5.97 -11.18 17.72
CA ILE A 127 -4.99 -10.14 17.41
C ILE A 127 -3.71 -10.69 16.76
N GLU A 128 -3.40 -11.98 16.96
CA GLU A 128 -2.22 -12.61 16.38
C GLU A 128 -2.31 -12.65 14.85
N ALA A 129 -3.50 -12.82 14.29
CA ALA A 129 -3.72 -12.80 12.83
C ALA A 129 -3.33 -11.45 12.19
N LEU A 130 -3.28 -10.36 12.97
CA LEU A 130 -2.80 -9.06 12.48
C LEU A 130 -1.32 -8.81 12.81
N LEU A 131 -0.85 -9.32 13.95
CA LEU A 131 0.43 -8.94 14.55
C LEU A 131 1.53 -9.98 14.37
N SER A 132 1.24 -11.13 13.74
CA SER A 132 2.26 -12.13 13.51
C SER A 132 3.38 -11.59 12.60
N PRO A 133 4.62 -12.09 12.75
CA PRO A 133 5.76 -11.54 12.00
C PRO A 133 5.57 -11.57 10.48
N THR A 134 4.90 -12.61 9.95
CA THR A 134 4.64 -12.78 8.52
C THR A 134 3.60 -11.78 8.03
N HIS A 135 2.51 -11.59 8.78
CA HIS A 135 1.47 -10.59 8.51
C HIS A 135 2.02 -9.15 8.54
N LEU A 136 2.89 -8.81 9.50
CA LEU A 136 3.54 -7.50 9.53
C LEU A 136 4.52 -7.29 8.35
N MET A 137 5.20 -8.36 7.92
CA MET A 137 6.04 -8.31 6.73
C MET A 137 5.21 -8.10 5.45
N LEU A 138 4.06 -8.78 5.34
CA LEU A 138 3.08 -8.58 4.27
C LEU A 138 2.52 -7.16 4.28
N ALA A 139 2.14 -6.64 5.46
CA ALA A 139 1.66 -5.27 5.64
C ALA A 139 2.69 -4.24 5.15
N LEU A 140 3.95 -4.40 5.54
CA LEU A 140 5.05 -3.53 5.12
C LEU A 140 5.28 -3.61 3.61
N GLY A 141 5.37 -4.82 3.06
CA GLY A 141 5.54 -5.03 1.62
C GLY A 141 4.40 -4.42 0.82
N GLY A 142 3.16 -4.65 1.25
CA GLY A 142 1.94 -4.10 0.67
C GLY A 142 1.93 -2.58 0.72
N ALA A 143 2.20 -1.98 1.87
CA ALA A 143 2.29 -0.52 2.04
C ALA A 143 3.32 0.11 1.10
N LEU A 144 4.50 -0.52 0.93
CA LEU A 144 5.52 -0.04 0.01
C LEU A 144 5.09 -0.16 -1.46
N ILE A 145 4.37 -1.22 -1.83
CA ILE A 145 3.81 -1.43 -3.17
C ILE A 145 2.74 -0.38 -3.48
N VAL A 146 1.69 -0.29 -2.67
CA VAL A 146 0.51 0.55 -2.94
C VAL A 146 0.88 2.03 -3.01
N THR A 147 1.94 2.44 -2.34
CA THR A 147 2.42 3.83 -2.34
C THR A 147 3.30 4.21 -3.55
N GLY A 148 3.51 3.30 -4.49
CA GLY A 148 4.25 3.56 -5.75
C GLY A 148 3.72 4.75 -6.55
N PRO A 149 2.42 4.78 -6.90
CA PRO A 149 1.82 5.89 -7.66
C PRO A 149 1.91 7.24 -6.95
N ILE A 150 1.89 7.26 -5.61
CA ILE A 150 2.09 8.50 -4.81
C ILE A 150 3.46 9.11 -5.11
N ARG A 151 4.52 8.29 -4.98
CA ARG A 151 5.89 8.75 -5.22
C ARG A 151 6.13 9.06 -6.70
N ALA A 152 5.48 8.33 -7.61
CA ALA A 152 5.57 8.58 -9.05
C ALA A 152 4.94 9.93 -9.43
N ALA A 153 3.77 10.25 -8.88
CA ALA A 153 3.13 11.55 -9.06
C ALA A 153 3.99 12.70 -8.50
N TRP A 154 4.66 12.50 -7.36
CA TRP A 154 5.62 13.47 -6.82
C TRP A 154 6.83 13.65 -7.72
N ALA A 155 7.38 12.56 -8.26
CA ALA A 155 8.54 12.61 -9.15
C ALA A 155 8.26 13.37 -10.46
N ARG A 156 7.00 13.39 -10.90
CA ARG A 156 6.55 14.11 -12.11
C ARG A 156 5.92 15.47 -11.83
N ALA A 157 5.85 15.89 -10.56
CA ALA A 157 5.20 17.13 -10.14
C ALA A 157 3.76 17.29 -10.68
N GLU A 158 3.00 16.20 -10.71
CA GLU A 158 1.63 16.20 -11.23
C GLU A 158 0.70 17.05 -10.34
N SER A 159 -0.17 17.82 -10.97
CA SER A 159 -1.18 18.65 -10.28
C SER A 159 -2.57 18.58 -10.90
N SER A 160 -2.70 17.99 -12.09
CA SER A 160 -3.99 17.84 -12.76
C SER A 160 -4.82 16.73 -12.14
N TRP A 161 -6.15 16.86 -12.22
CA TRP A 161 -7.05 15.92 -11.57
C TRP A 161 -6.85 14.48 -12.06
N LYS A 162 -6.75 14.32 -13.40
CA LYS A 162 -6.56 13.03 -14.06
C LYS A 162 -5.23 12.36 -13.70
N ALA A 163 -4.18 13.16 -13.46
CA ALA A 163 -2.85 12.65 -13.13
C ALA A 163 -2.69 12.32 -11.64
N LEU A 164 -3.45 12.99 -10.76
CA LEU A 164 -3.43 12.76 -9.32
C LEU A 164 -4.32 11.62 -8.86
N LEU A 165 -5.32 11.23 -9.64
CA LEU A 165 -6.29 10.23 -9.22
C LEU A 165 -5.65 8.88 -8.81
N PRO A 166 -4.68 8.29 -9.55
CA PRO A 166 -3.97 7.10 -9.09
C PRO A 166 -3.28 7.28 -7.73
N ALA A 167 -2.66 8.45 -7.50
CA ALA A 167 -1.99 8.76 -6.25
C ALA A 167 -2.98 8.91 -5.08
N LEU A 168 -4.15 9.52 -5.31
CA LEU A 168 -5.20 9.61 -4.29
C LEU A 168 -5.80 8.27 -3.93
N LEU A 169 -6.10 7.43 -4.93
CA LEU A 169 -6.57 6.07 -4.70
C LEU A 169 -5.51 5.27 -3.91
N SER A 170 -4.24 5.46 -4.25
CA SER A 170 -3.12 4.83 -3.53
C SER A 170 -2.99 5.32 -2.08
N LEU A 171 -3.29 6.59 -1.79
CA LEU A 171 -3.37 7.10 -0.41
C LEU A 171 -4.54 6.48 0.36
N ALA A 172 -5.69 6.29 -0.30
CA ALA A 172 -6.83 5.60 0.29
C ALA A 172 -6.50 4.15 0.62
N LEU A 173 -5.81 3.45 -0.29
CA LEU A 173 -5.34 2.07 -0.06
C LEU A 173 -4.31 2.01 1.07
N LEU A 174 -3.38 2.97 1.14
CA LEU A 174 -2.44 3.07 2.27
C LEU A 174 -3.20 3.25 3.59
N LEU A 175 -4.17 4.17 3.64
CA LEU A 175 -4.97 4.39 4.83
C LEU A 175 -5.74 3.13 5.22
N SER A 176 -6.35 2.44 4.25
CA SER A 176 -7.05 1.17 4.45
C SER A 176 -6.14 0.09 5.03
N VAL A 177 -4.89 -0.07 4.55
CA VAL A 177 -3.92 -1.00 5.16
C VAL A 177 -3.62 -0.62 6.61
N LEU A 178 -3.38 0.67 6.89
CA LEU A 178 -3.07 1.13 8.24
C LEU A 178 -4.24 0.91 9.20
N THR A 179 -5.47 1.23 8.78
CA THR A 179 -6.68 1.06 9.60
C THR A 179 -7.04 -0.42 9.76
N PHE A 180 -6.80 -1.25 8.75
CA PHE A 180 -6.99 -2.70 8.82
C PHE A 180 -6.07 -3.34 9.85
N PHE A 181 -4.76 -3.08 9.77
CA PHE A 181 -3.77 -3.64 10.71
C PHE A 181 -3.84 -3.05 12.12
N THR A 182 -4.67 -2.02 12.33
CA THR A 182 -4.93 -1.43 13.66
C THR A 182 -6.41 -1.51 14.04
N SER A 183 -7.18 -2.41 13.41
CA SER A 183 -8.62 -2.58 13.68
C SER A 183 -8.91 -2.96 15.14
N TYR A 184 -8.00 -3.69 15.80
CA TYR A 184 -8.06 -3.98 17.24
C TYR A 184 -8.03 -2.72 18.13
N ALA A 185 -7.57 -1.59 17.59
CA ALA A 185 -7.54 -0.28 18.23
C ALA A 185 -8.45 0.69 17.48
N ASN A 186 -9.59 0.23 16.97
CA ASN A 186 -10.59 1.07 16.31
C ASN A 186 -11.87 1.15 17.15
N PRO A 187 -12.21 2.32 17.70
CA PRO A 187 -13.39 2.49 18.57
C PRO A 187 -14.71 2.34 17.82
N LEU A 188 -14.70 2.36 16.47
CA LEU A 188 -15.89 2.19 15.65
C LEU A 188 -16.16 0.75 15.26
N SER A 189 -15.19 -0.15 15.41
CA SER A 189 -15.36 -1.54 15.09
C SER A 189 -15.87 -2.33 16.31
N ASP A 190 -15.49 -1.95 17.53
CA ASP A 190 -16.01 -2.55 18.77
C ASP A 190 -17.32 -1.90 19.23
N ALA A 191 -18.44 -2.58 18.99
CA ALA A 191 -19.77 -2.14 19.39
C ALA A 191 -19.95 -2.00 20.91
N ALA A 192 -19.23 -2.77 21.74
CA ALA A 192 -19.34 -2.69 23.20
C ALA A 192 -18.73 -1.40 23.75
N LEU A 193 -17.60 -0.96 23.16
CA LEU A 193 -16.99 0.34 23.45
C LEU A 193 -17.88 1.50 22.99
N ALA A 194 -18.56 1.36 21.86
CA ALA A 194 -19.45 2.38 21.30
C ALA A 194 -20.79 2.48 22.04
N GLN A 195 -21.30 1.38 22.59
CA GLN A 195 -22.60 1.30 23.28
C GLN A 195 -22.56 1.80 24.74
N GLY A 196 -21.39 2.15 25.27
CA GLY A 196 -21.27 2.65 26.64
C GLY A 196 -21.68 1.62 27.69
N GLN A 197 -21.54 0.32 27.38
CA GLN A 197 -21.75 -0.73 28.36
C GLN A 197 -20.76 -0.54 29.51
N ARG A 198 -21.28 -0.30 30.70
CA ARG A 198 -20.46 -0.13 31.90
C ARG A 198 -20.01 -1.52 32.36
N PRO A 199 -18.70 -1.82 32.42
CA PRO A 199 -18.19 -3.05 32.99
C PRO A 199 -18.60 -3.19 34.46
N ASN A 200 -18.58 -4.42 34.96
CA ASN A 200 -19.07 -4.73 36.30
C ASN A 200 -18.11 -4.27 37.41
N THR A 201 -16.87 -3.93 37.07
CA THR A 201 -15.83 -3.47 38.01
C THR A 201 -15.20 -2.14 37.58
N ASP A 202 -14.71 -1.36 38.55
CA ASP A 202 -14.07 -0.07 38.29
C ASP A 202 -12.72 -0.21 37.55
N ASP A 203 -12.00 -1.32 37.77
CA ASP A 203 -10.74 -1.61 37.07
C ASP A 203 -10.96 -1.91 35.58
N GLU A 204 -11.97 -2.75 35.26
CA GLU A 204 -12.36 -3.00 33.88
C GLU A 204 -12.84 -1.72 33.19
N TRP A 205 -13.53 -0.84 33.91
CA TRP A 205 -13.97 0.45 33.38
C TRP A 205 -12.80 1.34 32.97
N PHE A 206 -11.79 1.50 33.83
CA PHE A 206 -10.62 2.31 33.50
C PHE A 206 -9.87 1.75 32.28
N LEU A 207 -9.68 0.43 32.20
CA LEU A 207 -9.02 -0.22 31.07
C LEU A 207 -9.81 -0.04 29.77
N THR A 208 -11.12 -0.27 29.82
CA THR A 208 -12.03 -0.12 28.66
C THR A 208 -12.02 1.32 28.13
N GLN A 209 -12.11 2.31 29.02
CA GLN A 209 -11.99 3.72 28.65
C GLN A 209 -10.61 4.05 28.08
N GLY A 210 -9.54 3.55 28.72
CA GLY A 210 -8.16 3.75 28.26
C GLY A 210 -7.93 3.21 26.85
N VAL A 211 -8.42 2.00 26.55
CA VAL A 211 -8.36 1.39 25.21
C VAL A 211 -9.18 2.19 24.20
N GLY A 212 -10.40 2.62 24.56
CA GLY A 212 -11.23 3.46 23.69
C GLY A 212 -10.55 4.79 23.34
N VAL A 213 -9.99 5.49 24.32
CA VAL A 213 -9.25 6.75 24.11
C VAL A 213 -8.00 6.49 23.27
N ALA A 214 -7.23 5.44 23.57
CA ALA A 214 -6.05 5.07 22.78
C ALA A 214 -6.42 4.78 21.32
N GLY A 215 -7.52 4.05 21.09
CA GLY A 215 -8.03 3.76 19.75
C GLY A 215 -8.40 5.03 18.98
N ILE A 216 -9.14 5.96 19.61
CA ILE A 216 -9.46 7.26 19.00
C ILE A 216 -8.18 7.99 18.59
N LEU A 217 -7.19 8.05 19.48
CA LEU A 217 -5.92 8.75 19.23
C LEU A 217 -5.12 8.10 18.10
N ILE A 218 -5.02 6.77 18.09
CA ILE A 218 -4.31 6.01 17.04
C ILE A 218 -4.99 6.22 15.69
N GLN A 219 -6.31 6.02 15.60
CA GLN A 219 -7.03 6.19 14.33
C GLN A 219 -6.99 7.64 13.83
N ALA A 220 -7.14 8.61 14.73
CA ALA A 220 -6.97 10.02 14.39
C ALA A 220 -5.56 10.33 13.88
N ALA A 221 -4.52 9.80 14.53
CA ALA A 221 -3.14 10.00 14.11
C ALA A 221 -2.84 9.38 12.74
N LEU A 222 -3.34 8.18 12.46
CA LEU A 222 -3.18 7.52 11.16
C LEU A 222 -3.89 8.29 10.05
N MET A 223 -5.17 8.62 10.25
CA MET A 223 -5.96 9.38 9.29
C MET A 223 -5.36 10.76 9.03
N MET A 224 -5.04 11.51 10.10
CA MET A 224 -4.42 12.83 9.97
C MET A 224 -3.02 12.75 9.39
N GLY A 225 -2.23 11.71 9.69
CA GLY A 225 -0.92 11.49 9.10
C GLY A 225 -0.97 11.38 7.58
N VAL A 226 -1.91 10.60 7.05
CA VAL A 226 -2.12 10.44 5.60
C VAL A 226 -2.66 11.74 4.97
N ILE A 227 -3.62 12.41 5.61
CA ILE A 227 -4.16 13.70 5.16
C ILE A 227 -3.04 14.75 5.10
N LEU A 228 -2.26 14.90 6.17
CA LEU A 228 -1.17 15.86 6.27
C LEU A 228 -0.05 15.54 5.29
N LEU A 229 0.22 14.26 5.00
CA LEU A 229 1.14 13.87 3.94
C LEU A 229 0.66 14.37 2.57
N ALA A 230 -0.62 14.18 2.26
CA ALA A 230 -1.21 14.65 1.01
C ALA A 230 -1.17 16.19 0.93
N VAL A 231 -1.66 16.89 1.95
CA VAL A 231 -1.68 18.35 2.01
C VAL A 231 -0.26 18.91 1.90
N ARG A 232 0.70 18.40 2.67
CA ARG A 232 2.09 18.89 2.65
C ARG A 232 2.75 18.76 1.27
N ARG A 233 2.38 17.74 0.50
CA ARG A 233 3.01 17.45 -0.80
C ARG A 233 2.35 18.20 -1.96
N TRP A 234 1.04 18.43 -1.87
CA TRP A 234 0.25 19.07 -2.92
C TRP A 234 -0.43 20.38 -2.47
N ALA A 235 0.16 21.10 -1.50
CA ALA A 235 -0.18 22.48 -1.16
C ALA A 235 0.90 23.49 -1.59
N ARG A 236 1.89 23.06 -2.40
CA ARG A 236 2.95 23.93 -2.92
C ARG A 236 2.40 24.86 -4.02
N PRO A 237 3.05 26.00 -4.33
CA PRO A 237 2.53 26.97 -5.30
C PRO A 237 2.19 26.37 -6.68
N GLU A 238 2.90 25.31 -7.08
CA GLU A 238 2.77 24.61 -8.37
C GLU A 238 1.76 23.46 -8.34
N GLY A 239 1.29 23.04 -7.16
CA GLY A 239 0.40 21.89 -6.98
C GLY A 239 -0.70 22.20 -5.98
N ARG A 240 -1.95 22.07 -6.41
CA ARG A 240 -3.12 22.13 -5.52
C ARG A 240 -3.78 20.77 -5.48
N LEU A 241 -4.03 20.26 -4.28
CA LEU A 241 -5.00 19.18 -4.10
C LEU A 241 -6.34 19.63 -4.68
N PRO A 242 -6.86 18.94 -5.69
CA PRO A 242 -8.13 19.35 -6.27
C PRO A 242 -9.27 19.18 -5.25
N PHE A 243 -10.31 20.02 -5.39
CA PHE A 243 -11.46 19.97 -4.48
C PHE A 243 -12.09 18.57 -4.47
N GLY A 244 -12.42 18.06 -3.28
CA GLY A 244 -12.96 16.71 -3.09
C GLY A 244 -11.93 15.59 -2.95
N SER A 245 -10.62 15.88 -3.03
CA SER A 245 -9.55 14.86 -2.85
C SER A 245 -9.67 14.07 -1.56
N LEU A 246 -9.86 14.76 -0.44
CA LEU A 246 -9.97 14.11 0.87
C LEU A 246 -11.25 13.30 0.97
N THR A 247 -12.35 13.77 0.38
CA THR A 247 -13.61 13.02 0.34
C THR A 247 -13.43 11.69 -0.40
N VAL A 248 -12.87 11.71 -1.61
CA VAL A 248 -12.62 10.47 -2.37
C VAL A 248 -11.72 9.51 -1.59
N MET A 249 -10.65 10.04 -1.01
CA MET A 249 -9.68 9.24 -0.26
C MET A 249 -10.32 8.56 0.97
N LEU A 250 -11.04 9.34 1.78
CA LEU A 250 -11.67 8.85 3.00
C LEU A 250 -12.83 7.90 2.67
N THR A 251 -13.71 8.26 1.73
CA THR A 251 -14.82 7.40 1.31
C THR A 251 -14.33 6.03 0.84
N LEU A 252 -13.31 5.99 -0.03
CA LEU A 252 -12.79 4.71 -0.52
C LEU A 252 -12.15 3.87 0.60
N SER A 253 -11.36 4.50 1.47
CA SER A 253 -10.74 3.80 2.61
C SER A 253 -11.79 3.23 3.57
N THR A 254 -12.83 4.01 3.86
CA THR A 254 -13.95 3.58 4.71
C THR A 254 -14.75 2.45 4.06
N LEU A 255 -15.06 2.55 2.76
CA LEU A 255 -15.80 1.50 2.05
C LEU A 255 -15.09 0.14 2.11
N LEU A 256 -13.77 0.12 1.93
CA LEU A 256 -12.98 -1.11 2.07
C LEU A 256 -13.06 -1.64 3.50
N THR A 257 -12.85 -0.77 4.49
CA THR A 257 -12.82 -1.19 5.91
C THR A 257 -14.18 -1.72 6.38
N VAL A 258 -15.29 -1.06 6.00
CA VAL A 258 -16.65 -1.45 6.39
C VAL A 258 -17.04 -2.81 5.81
N SER A 259 -16.55 -3.16 4.61
CA SER A 259 -16.88 -4.45 3.98
C SER A 259 -16.42 -5.69 4.76
N VAL A 260 -15.60 -5.52 5.81
CA VAL A 260 -15.10 -6.59 6.69
C VAL A 260 -15.84 -6.61 8.04
N HIS A 261 -16.69 -5.61 8.33
CA HIS A 261 -17.26 -5.38 9.67
C HIS A 261 -18.78 -5.62 9.76
N GLU A 262 -19.37 -6.33 8.80
CA GLU A 262 -20.74 -6.82 8.98
C GLU A 262 -20.70 -8.03 9.93
N ASP A 263 -21.18 -7.79 11.16
CA ASP A 263 -21.36 -8.71 12.28
C ASP A 263 -20.16 -8.86 13.23
N TRP A 264 -20.13 -7.97 14.24
CA TRP A 264 -19.40 -8.10 15.51
C TRP A 264 -20.41 -8.39 16.62
#